data_AF-A0A843STT9-F1
#
_entry.id   AF-A0A843STT9-F1
#
_cell.length_a   1.000
_cell.length_b   1.000
_cell.length_c   1.000
_cell.angle_alpha   90.00
_cell.angle_beta   90.00
_cell.angle_gamma   90.00
#
_symmetry.space_group_name_H-M   'P 1'
#
loop_
_entity.id
_entity.type
_entity.pdbx_description
1 polymer ?
#
loop_
_entity_poly.entity_id
_entity_poly.type
_entity_poly.pdbx_seq_one_letter_code
_entity_poly.pdbx_strand_id
1 'polypeptide(L)'
;MSDLLIRRLYLHWYEGVAIARGVGERLLEQQGTGMRIPELHQVELGAGGAIAITGGAAAREPVRRLGQLLQAVLTDGDVPVQLRLIVSQATAPIPFYSSLAEFDQALAYFERPDRTGLLRALFVRAEAAGPVTVGDVALTLDRIAPLPEAKPTGPRAGPSRKNSRRVITAAAAFVALLAVSGAAARYLRSAGMPAEGQTFARASVATADAVGAVVLAGASAVSNSVGLGRIVAKDEADAAAVPAASSLASDYRKKGGAQAAVRAKPAGARAVESLPPRTMMAYEVPDGRASMTRALVRPAETIEAFAVASIDPVVYAPGADGVSPPVALRRQLPPLPPAVAPADLVQIELLIAQDGSVESARLLSPRGHVLGGMFLSAVKVWKFLPATRDGVPVRNRKAILVSFE
;
A
#
# COMPACT_ATOMS: atom_id res chain seq x y z
N MET A 1 -6.07 -9.07 -21.31
CA MET A 1 -5.31 -8.52 -20.16
C MET A 1 -4.79 -9.63 -19.27
N SER A 2 -5.52 -10.75 -19.13
CA SER A 2 -5.03 -12.00 -18.51
C SER A 2 -3.58 -12.34 -18.91
N ASP A 3 -3.27 -12.23 -20.20
CA ASP A 3 -1.96 -12.57 -20.75
C ASP A 3 -0.83 -11.70 -20.18
N LEU A 4 -1.10 -10.42 -19.91
CA LEU A 4 -0.10 -9.55 -19.29
C LEU A 4 0.28 -10.03 -17.89
N LEU A 5 -0.72 -10.46 -17.12
CA LEU A 5 -0.53 -10.97 -15.76
C LEU A 5 0.12 -12.36 -15.76
N ILE A 6 -0.28 -13.24 -16.69
CA ILE A 6 0.34 -14.57 -16.85
C ILE A 6 1.81 -14.45 -17.23
N ARG A 7 2.15 -13.53 -18.14
CA ARG A 7 3.55 -13.22 -18.52
C ARG A 7 4.34 -12.54 -17.39
N ARG A 8 3.72 -12.22 -16.25
CA ARG A 8 4.30 -11.46 -15.14
C ARG A 8 4.98 -10.19 -15.61
N LEU A 9 4.37 -9.53 -16.60
CA LEU A 9 4.89 -8.27 -17.11
C LEU A 9 4.77 -7.23 -16.02
N TYR A 10 5.87 -6.50 -15.81
CA TYR A 10 5.85 -5.37 -14.91
C TYR A 10 4.95 -4.28 -15.48
N LEU A 11 3.83 -4.06 -14.80
CA LEU A 11 2.89 -2.98 -15.09
C LEU A 11 3.21 -1.79 -14.20
N HIS A 12 3.45 -0.65 -14.81
CA HIS A 12 3.51 0.59 -14.04
C HIS A 12 2.09 0.98 -13.59
N TRP A 13 1.98 1.60 -12.41
CA TRP A 13 0.66 1.99 -11.86
C TRP A 13 -0.15 2.89 -12.82
N TYR A 14 0.53 3.76 -13.58
CA TYR A 14 -0.14 4.65 -14.54
C TYR A 14 -0.66 3.91 -15.77
N GLU A 15 -0.05 2.77 -16.12
CA GLU A 15 -0.58 1.88 -17.18
C GLU A 15 -1.82 1.15 -16.69
N GLY A 16 -1.83 0.71 -15.42
CA GLY A 16 -3.03 0.16 -14.78
C GLY A 16 -4.19 1.15 -14.77
N VAL A 17 -3.93 2.43 -14.46
CA VAL A 17 -4.93 3.51 -14.56
C VAL A 17 -5.40 3.70 -16.00
N ALA A 18 -4.48 3.76 -16.97
CA ALA A 18 -4.82 3.90 -18.39
C ALA A 18 -5.72 2.76 -18.90
N ILE A 19 -5.44 1.51 -18.48
CA ILE A 19 -6.28 0.35 -18.80
C ILE A 19 -7.66 0.51 -18.17
N ALA A 20 -7.74 0.79 -16.86
CA ALA A 20 -9.01 0.90 -16.16
C ALA A 20 -9.90 2.03 -16.72
N ARG A 21 -9.31 3.20 -17.04
CA ARG A 21 -10.03 4.29 -17.70
C ARG A 21 -10.46 3.92 -19.11
N GLY A 22 -9.60 3.25 -19.89
CA GLY A 22 -9.96 2.75 -21.23
C GLY A 22 -11.13 1.77 -21.18
N VAL A 23 -11.19 0.88 -20.18
CA VAL A 23 -12.36 0.01 -19.96
C VAL A 23 -13.58 0.84 -19.53
N GLY A 24 -13.41 1.77 -18.59
CA GLY A 24 -14.47 2.65 -18.10
C GLY A 24 -15.14 3.44 -19.24
N GLU A 25 -14.37 4.00 -20.15
CA GLU A 25 -14.85 4.75 -21.32
C GLU A 25 -15.70 3.87 -22.24
N ARG A 26 -15.25 2.65 -22.56
CA ARG A 26 -16.04 1.69 -23.35
C ARG A 26 -17.34 1.27 -22.66
N LEU A 27 -17.32 1.12 -21.34
CA LEU A 27 -18.51 0.80 -20.56
C LEU A 27 -19.50 1.98 -20.52
N LEU A 28 -19.00 3.22 -20.47
CA LEU A 28 -19.81 4.43 -20.55
C LEU A 28 -20.46 4.57 -21.94
N GLU A 29 -19.73 4.28 -23.02
CA GLU A 29 -20.26 4.24 -24.39
C GLU A 29 -21.41 3.22 -24.56
N GLN A 30 -21.40 2.13 -23.79
CA GLN A 30 -22.40 1.07 -23.83
C GLN A 30 -23.60 1.30 -22.91
N GLN A 31 -23.68 2.44 -22.20
CA GLN A 31 -24.80 2.75 -21.31
C GLN A 31 -26.13 2.80 -22.09
N GLY A 32 -26.98 1.78 -21.86
CA GLY A 32 -28.32 1.68 -22.46
C GLY A 32 -28.69 0.25 -22.87
N THR A 33 -27.72 -0.55 -23.29
CA THR A 33 -27.94 -1.90 -23.85
C THR A 33 -27.82 -3.04 -22.82
N GLY A 34 -27.86 -2.71 -21.54
CA GLY A 34 -27.52 -3.61 -20.44
C GLY A 34 -26.01 -3.69 -20.27
N MET A 35 -25.46 -2.86 -19.37
CA MET A 35 -24.04 -2.77 -19.10
C MET A 35 -23.47 -4.14 -18.71
N ARG A 36 -22.46 -4.61 -19.46
CA ARG A 36 -21.76 -5.86 -19.21
C ARG A 36 -20.34 -5.54 -18.82
N ILE A 37 -19.87 -6.12 -17.72
CA ILE A 37 -18.53 -5.84 -17.21
C ILE A 37 -17.60 -6.99 -17.60
N PRO A 38 -16.48 -6.69 -18.25
CA PRO A 38 -15.55 -7.71 -18.68
C PRO A 38 -14.75 -8.30 -17.51
N GLU A 39 -14.44 -9.58 -17.63
CA GLU A 39 -13.33 -10.21 -16.92
C GLU A 39 -11.99 -9.85 -17.58
N LEU A 40 -10.85 -10.12 -16.92
CA LEU A 40 -9.51 -9.77 -17.44
C LEU A 40 -9.17 -10.42 -18.79
N HIS A 41 -9.70 -11.60 -19.08
CA HIS A 41 -9.50 -12.29 -20.36
C HIS A 41 -10.40 -11.73 -21.48
N GLN A 42 -11.39 -10.91 -21.14
CA GLN A 42 -12.32 -10.26 -22.10
C GLN A 42 -11.92 -8.82 -22.43
N VAL A 43 -10.86 -8.32 -21.79
CA VAL A 43 -10.27 -7.01 -22.10
C VAL A 43 -9.05 -7.24 -22.98
N GLU A 44 -9.11 -6.75 -24.20
CA GLU A 44 -8.02 -6.85 -25.17
C GLU A 44 -7.35 -5.48 -25.35
N LEU A 45 -6.03 -5.48 -25.45
CA LEU A 45 -5.23 -4.32 -25.79
C LEU A 45 -4.74 -4.50 -27.23
N GLY A 46 -5.20 -3.64 -28.13
CA GLY A 46 -4.80 -3.67 -29.54
C GLY A 46 -3.47 -2.97 -29.78
N ALA A 47 -2.84 -3.27 -30.92
CA ALA A 47 -1.56 -2.69 -31.35
C ALA A 47 -1.58 -1.15 -31.42
N GLY A 48 -2.74 -0.54 -31.64
CA GLY A 48 -2.91 0.91 -31.66
C GLY A 48 -2.87 1.58 -30.28
N GLY A 49 -2.91 0.81 -29.18
CA GLY A 49 -3.14 1.29 -27.82
C GLY A 49 -4.62 1.36 -27.43
N ALA A 50 -5.52 0.85 -28.29
CA ALA A 50 -6.95 0.84 -28.03
C ALA A 50 -7.35 -0.33 -27.12
N ILE A 51 -8.24 -0.08 -26.16
CA ILE A 51 -8.88 -1.13 -25.36
C ILE A 51 -10.17 -1.58 -26.06
N ALA A 52 -10.29 -2.89 -26.24
CA ALA A 52 -11.49 -3.56 -26.74
C ALA A 52 -12.07 -4.49 -25.66
N ILE A 53 -13.40 -4.57 -25.63
CA ILE A 53 -14.16 -5.44 -24.72
C ILE A 53 -14.85 -6.49 -25.59
N THR A 54 -14.45 -7.76 -25.47
CA THR A 54 -14.99 -8.86 -26.28
C THR A 54 -16.16 -9.59 -25.61
N GLY A 55 -16.39 -9.33 -24.33
CA GLY A 55 -17.46 -9.95 -23.56
C GLY A 55 -17.70 -9.27 -22.22
N GLY A 56 -18.60 -9.85 -21.42
CA GLY A 56 -18.84 -9.39 -20.07
C GLY A 56 -20.08 -10.01 -19.46
N ALA A 57 -20.11 -10.03 -18.13
CA ALA A 57 -21.27 -10.45 -17.37
C ALA A 57 -22.12 -9.24 -16.97
N ALA A 58 -23.45 -9.43 -16.90
CA ALA A 58 -24.32 -8.42 -16.30
C ALA A 58 -23.95 -8.29 -14.81
N ALA A 59 -23.48 -7.12 -14.42
CA ALA A 59 -23.04 -6.86 -13.05
C ALA A 59 -23.89 -5.74 -12.43
N ARG A 60 -24.38 -5.99 -11.21
CA ARG A 60 -25.20 -5.03 -10.46
C ARG A 60 -24.39 -3.87 -9.89
N GLU A 61 -23.07 -4.04 -9.77
CA GLU A 61 -22.18 -3.14 -9.04
C GLU A 61 -20.99 -2.72 -9.93
N PRO A 62 -21.23 -1.85 -10.93
CA PRO A 62 -20.23 -1.58 -11.94
C PRO A 62 -18.97 -0.88 -11.45
N VAL A 63 -19.12 0.03 -10.50
CA VAL A 63 -18.01 0.70 -9.83
C VAL A 63 -17.12 -0.33 -9.12
N ARG A 64 -17.71 -1.26 -8.35
CA ARG A 64 -16.95 -2.26 -7.60
C ARG A 64 -16.16 -3.18 -8.51
N ARG A 65 -16.77 -3.64 -9.61
CA ARG A 65 -16.09 -4.50 -10.58
C ARG A 65 -14.99 -3.78 -11.35
N LEU A 66 -15.18 -2.51 -11.73
CA LEU A 66 -14.08 -1.75 -12.34
C LEU A 66 -12.95 -1.46 -11.33
N GLY A 67 -13.30 -1.17 -10.07
CA GLY A 67 -12.34 -1.04 -8.98
C GLY A 67 -11.54 -2.34 -8.75
N GLN A 68 -12.21 -3.49 -8.85
CA GLN A 68 -11.59 -4.82 -8.76
C GLN A 68 -10.62 -5.08 -9.92
N LEU A 69 -11.00 -4.71 -11.14
CA LEU A 69 -10.12 -4.78 -12.31
C LEU A 69 -8.89 -3.90 -12.10
N LEU A 70 -9.07 -2.67 -11.64
CA LEU A 70 -7.96 -1.78 -11.32
C LEU A 70 -7.06 -2.37 -10.22
N GLN A 71 -7.64 -2.94 -9.16
CA GLN A 71 -6.88 -3.62 -8.12
C GLN A 71 -6.05 -4.79 -8.68
N ALA A 72 -6.60 -5.58 -9.60
CA ALA A 72 -5.93 -6.72 -10.20
C ALA A 72 -4.75 -6.32 -11.11
N VAL A 73 -4.80 -5.16 -11.77
CA VAL A 73 -3.67 -4.66 -12.60
C VAL A 73 -2.62 -3.89 -11.80
N LEU A 74 -2.89 -3.57 -10.53
CA LEU A 74 -2.00 -2.80 -9.66
C LEU A 74 -1.15 -3.67 -8.69
N THR A 75 -1.11 -4.99 -8.89
CA THR A 75 -0.55 -5.95 -7.92
C THR A 75 0.93 -5.75 -7.58
N ASP A 76 1.74 -5.26 -8.52
CA ASP A 76 3.21 -5.35 -8.43
C ASP A 76 3.95 -4.00 -8.45
N GLY A 77 3.30 -2.91 -8.05
CA GLY A 77 3.84 -1.54 -8.18
C GLY A 77 3.92 -0.72 -6.90
N ASP A 78 4.81 0.27 -6.90
CA ASP A 78 4.77 1.40 -5.96
C ASP A 78 3.58 2.32 -6.30
N VAL A 79 2.38 1.87 -5.95
CA VAL A 79 1.14 2.59 -6.21
C VAL A 79 1.03 3.79 -5.27
N PRO A 80 0.71 5.01 -5.75
CA PRO A 80 0.46 6.16 -4.87
C PRO A 80 -0.62 5.86 -3.82
N VAL A 81 -0.41 6.33 -2.58
CA VAL A 81 -1.34 6.10 -1.46
C VAL A 81 -2.77 6.54 -1.79
N GLN A 82 -2.91 7.69 -2.46
CA GLN A 82 -4.21 8.23 -2.87
C GLN A 82 -4.93 7.32 -3.88
N LEU A 83 -4.21 6.73 -4.83
CA LEU A 83 -4.78 5.80 -5.79
C LEU A 83 -5.22 4.50 -5.10
N ARG A 84 -4.45 4.00 -4.12
CA ARG A 84 -4.87 2.84 -3.31
C ARG A 84 -6.15 3.13 -2.52
N LEU A 85 -6.29 4.36 -1.99
CA LEU A 85 -7.51 4.77 -1.28
C LEU A 85 -8.72 4.78 -2.21
N ILE A 86 -8.58 5.32 -3.43
CA ILE A 86 -9.62 5.32 -4.46
C ILE A 86 -10.06 3.89 -4.81
N VAL A 87 -9.10 2.99 -5.01
CA VAL A 87 -9.38 1.57 -5.28
C VAL A 87 -10.14 0.93 -4.11
N SER A 88 -9.69 1.15 -2.88
CA SER A 88 -10.34 0.66 -1.66
C SER A 88 -11.78 1.18 -1.52
N GLN A 89 -12.01 2.46 -1.80
CA GLN A 89 -13.34 3.08 -1.80
C GLN A 89 -14.25 2.54 -2.90
N ALA A 90 -13.68 2.22 -4.06
CA ALA A 90 -14.43 1.64 -5.17
C ALA A 90 -14.81 0.18 -4.92
N THR A 91 -13.95 -0.62 -4.26
CA THR A 91 -14.20 -2.05 -4.01
C THR A 91 -14.94 -2.35 -2.70
N ALA A 92 -15.12 -1.34 -1.85
CA ALA A 92 -15.88 -1.43 -0.60
C ALA A 92 -17.30 -2.00 -0.83
N PRO A 93 -17.89 -2.73 0.15
CA PRO A 93 -19.24 -3.28 0.04
C PRO A 93 -20.32 -2.23 -0.29
N ILE A 94 -20.14 -1.01 0.21
CA ILE A 94 -20.93 0.16 -0.16
C ILE A 94 -19.95 1.09 -0.88
N PRO A 95 -19.96 1.16 -2.22
CA PRO A 95 -18.99 1.95 -2.96
C PRO A 95 -19.19 3.43 -2.66
N PHE A 96 -18.09 4.16 -2.53
CA PHE A 96 -18.13 5.61 -2.29
C PHE A 96 -18.66 6.37 -3.52
N TYR A 97 -18.33 5.88 -4.73
CA TYR A 97 -18.77 6.49 -5.98
C TYR A 97 -20.15 5.98 -6.37
N SER A 98 -21.02 6.93 -6.74
CA SER A 98 -22.40 6.67 -7.12
C SER A 98 -22.54 6.13 -8.54
N SER A 99 -21.54 6.37 -9.40
CA SER A 99 -21.58 5.99 -10.81
C SER A 99 -20.19 5.70 -11.39
N LEU A 100 -20.16 5.04 -12.54
CA LEU A 100 -18.92 4.76 -13.26
C LEU A 100 -18.23 6.05 -13.76
N ALA A 101 -19.02 7.05 -14.15
CA ALA A 101 -18.51 8.35 -14.59
C ALA A 101 -17.82 9.10 -13.44
N GLU A 102 -18.40 9.06 -12.24
CA GLU A 102 -17.79 9.67 -11.05
C GLU A 102 -16.47 8.96 -10.68
N PHE A 103 -16.44 7.63 -10.77
CA PHE A 103 -15.22 6.87 -10.53
C PHE A 103 -14.14 7.14 -11.59
N ASP A 104 -14.50 7.20 -12.88
CA ASP A 104 -13.56 7.55 -13.95
C ASP A 104 -12.99 8.97 -13.77
N GLN A 105 -13.84 9.93 -13.37
CA GLN A 105 -13.41 11.30 -13.05
C GLN A 105 -12.38 11.32 -11.90
N ALA A 106 -12.54 10.47 -10.88
CA ALA A 106 -11.57 10.35 -9.80
C ALA A 106 -10.23 9.77 -10.28
N LEU A 107 -10.25 8.85 -11.24
CA LEU A 107 -9.05 8.30 -11.86
C LEU A 107 -8.33 9.29 -12.79
N ALA A 108 -9.04 10.28 -13.33
CA ALA A 108 -8.47 11.24 -14.27
C ALA A 108 -7.26 12.02 -13.72
N TYR A 109 -7.23 12.28 -12.41
CA TYR A 109 -6.08 12.94 -11.76
C TYR A 109 -4.78 12.11 -11.86
N PHE A 110 -4.89 10.79 -11.92
CA PHE A 110 -3.74 9.86 -11.96
C PHE A 110 -3.33 9.50 -13.39
N GLU A 111 -4.10 9.92 -14.39
CA GLU A 111 -3.76 9.64 -15.77
C GLU A 111 -2.57 10.49 -16.23
N ARG A 112 -1.70 9.86 -17.02
CA ARG A 112 -0.59 10.55 -17.69
C ARG A 112 -1.06 11.06 -19.07
N PRO A 113 -0.51 12.18 -19.56
CA PRO A 113 -0.76 12.59 -20.94
C PRO A 113 -0.34 11.46 -21.91
N ASP A 114 -1.00 11.40 -23.06
CA ASP A 114 -0.76 10.37 -24.09
C ASP A 114 -1.05 8.93 -23.63
N ARG A 115 -2.27 8.69 -23.11
CA ARG A 115 -2.78 7.34 -22.80
C ARG A 115 -2.55 6.35 -23.94
N THR A 116 -2.84 6.76 -25.17
CA THR A 116 -2.72 5.90 -26.36
C THR A 116 -1.27 5.47 -26.62
N GLY A 117 -0.31 6.38 -26.54
CA GLY A 117 1.12 6.05 -26.67
C GLY A 117 1.60 5.13 -25.56
N LEU A 118 1.16 5.35 -24.31
CA LEU A 118 1.48 4.48 -23.17
C LEU A 118 0.96 3.05 -23.37
N LEU A 119 -0.30 2.92 -23.75
CA LEU A 119 -0.92 1.61 -24.00
C LEU A 119 -0.31 0.91 -25.22
N ARG A 120 0.07 1.65 -26.27
CA ARG A 120 0.84 1.10 -27.40
C ARG A 120 2.21 0.58 -26.96
N ALA A 121 2.93 1.34 -26.14
CA ALA A 121 4.24 0.91 -25.62
C ALA A 121 4.10 -0.37 -24.77
N LEU A 122 3.06 -0.45 -23.94
CA LEU A 122 2.72 -1.64 -23.18
C LEU A 122 2.46 -2.84 -24.09
N PHE A 123 1.70 -2.66 -25.18
CA PHE A 123 1.45 -3.71 -26.17
C PHE A 123 2.75 -4.23 -26.79
N VAL A 124 3.65 -3.34 -27.22
CA VAL A 124 4.94 -3.72 -27.80
C VAL A 124 5.79 -4.52 -26.80
N ARG A 125 5.83 -4.10 -25.53
CA ARG A 125 6.52 -4.87 -24.47
C ARG A 125 5.88 -6.23 -24.26
N ALA A 126 4.56 -6.32 -24.35
CA ALA A 126 3.85 -7.58 -24.20
C ALA A 126 4.23 -8.56 -25.30
N GLU A 127 4.17 -8.14 -26.57
CA GLU A 127 4.56 -8.95 -27.72
C GLU A 127 6.01 -9.44 -27.63
N ALA A 128 6.93 -8.58 -27.17
CA ALA A 128 8.33 -8.94 -27.01
C ALA A 128 8.58 -10.03 -25.93
N ALA A 129 7.64 -10.24 -25.00
CA ALA A 129 7.77 -11.23 -23.93
C ALA A 129 7.47 -12.68 -24.37
N GLY A 130 7.11 -12.90 -25.64
CA GLY A 130 6.88 -14.24 -26.21
C GLY A 130 5.48 -14.80 -25.93
N PRO A 131 5.10 -15.91 -26.62
CA PRO A 131 3.75 -16.45 -26.56
C PRO A 131 3.40 -17.06 -25.20
N VAL A 132 2.16 -16.87 -24.75
CA VAL A 132 1.61 -17.59 -23.58
C VAL A 132 1.27 -19.01 -24.00
N THR A 133 1.85 -20.01 -23.35
CA THR A 133 1.41 -21.40 -23.50
C THR A 133 -0.01 -21.54 -22.93
N VAL A 134 -0.95 -21.99 -23.77
CA VAL A 134 -2.41 -22.01 -23.59
C VAL A 134 -2.90 -22.97 -22.47
N GLY A 135 -2.05 -23.35 -21.53
CA GLY A 135 -2.38 -24.25 -20.41
C GLY A 135 -2.86 -23.54 -19.14
N ASP A 136 -2.71 -22.22 -19.04
CA ASP A 136 -3.02 -21.49 -17.82
C ASP A 136 -4.51 -21.12 -17.73
N VAL A 137 -5.13 -21.63 -16.65
CA VAL A 137 -6.52 -21.37 -16.25
C VAL A 137 -6.83 -19.88 -16.36
N ALA A 138 -7.93 -19.52 -17.04
CA ALA A 138 -8.39 -18.14 -17.16
C ALA A 138 -8.40 -17.45 -15.79
N LEU A 139 -7.51 -16.46 -15.61
CA LEU A 139 -7.43 -15.68 -14.39
C LEU A 139 -8.71 -14.82 -14.27
N THR A 140 -9.58 -15.19 -13.34
CA THR A 140 -10.79 -14.44 -13.01
C THR A 140 -10.45 -13.30 -12.06
N LEU A 141 -11.24 -12.22 -12.12
CA LEU A 141 -11.08 -11.07 -11.22
C LEU A 141 -11.19 -11.48 -9.75
N ASP A 142 -12.14 -12.37 -9.44
CA ASP A 142 -12.37 -12.85 -8.07
C ASP A 142 -11.19 -13.65 -7.50
N ARG A 143 -10.39 -14.28 -8.36
CA ARG A 143 -9.20 -15.03 -7.94
C ARG A 143 -8.03 -14.10 -7.63
N ILE A 144 -7.83 -13.04 -8.41
CA ILE A 144 -6.69 -12.12 -8.25
C ILE A 144 -6.98 -11.05 -7.20
N ALA A 145 -8.18 -10.46 -7.25
CA ALA A 145 -8.60 -9.36 -6.40
C ALA A 145 -9.96 -9.68 -5.80
N PRO A 146 -10.06 -10.57 -4.80
CA PRO A 146 -11.34 -10.94 -4.22
C PRO A 146 -12.05 -9.70 -3.64
N LEU A 147 -13.32 -9.51 -4.00
CA LEU A 147 -14.12 -8.45 -3.42
C LEU A 147 -14.43 -8.79 -1.95
N PRO A 148 -14.32 -7.81 -1.03
CA PRO A 148 -14.78 -8.01 0.33
C PRO A 148 -16.28 -8.29 0.30
N GLU A 149 -16.68 -9.45 0.82
CA GLU A 149 -18.08 -9.78 0.99
C GLU A 149 -18.69 -8.83 2.02
N ALA A 150 -19.88 -8.31 1.70
CA ALA A 150 -20.69 -7.67 2.72
C ALA A 150 -21.03 -8.75 3.74
N LYS A 151 -20.36 -8.73 4.90
CA LYS A 151 -20.67 -9.65 6.00
C LYS A 151 -22.18 -9.57 6.21
N PRO A 152 -22.93 -10.68 6.02
CA PRO A 152 -24.38 -10.64 6.13
C PRO A 152 -24.68 -10.05 7.48
N THR A 153 -25.40 -8.93 7.48
CA THR A 153 -25.92 -8.36 8.71
C THR A 153 -26.83 -9.43 9.28
N GLY A 154 -26.28 -10.29 10.14
CA GLY A 154 -27.06 -11.25 10.91
C GLY A 154 -28.24 -10.50 11.53
N PRO A 155 -29.40 -11.16 11.70
CA PRO A 155 -30.65 -10.53 12.08
C PRO A 155 -30.37 -9.54 13.20
N ARG A 156 -30.41 -8.25 12.84
CA ARG A 156 -30.04 -7.15 13.71
C ARG A 156 -30.94 -7.31 14.91
N ALA A 157 -30.39 -7.73 16.06
CA ALA A 157 -31.13 -7.75 17.30
C ALA A 157 -31.81 -6.38 17.41
N GLY A 158 -33.15 -6.40 17.42
CA GLY A 158 -33.96 -5.23 17.11
C GLY A 158 -33.44 -3.99 17.83
N PRO A 159 -33.48 -2.80 17.21
CA PRO A 159 -32.88 -1.60 17.76
C PRO A 159 -33.35 -1.45 19.20
N SER A 160 -32.40 -1.56 20.14
CA SER A 160 -32.68 -1.33 21.55
C SER A 160 -33.28 0.07 21.66
N ARG A 161 -34.61 0.12 21.84
CA ARG A 161 -35.45 1.32 21.84
C ARG A 161 -35.00 2.40 22.83
N LYS A 162 -34.02 2.12 23.69
CA LYS A 162 -33.53 3.03 24.72
C LYS A 162 -32.65 4.16 24.19
N ASN A 163 -32.03 4.05 23.00
CA ASN A 163 -31.11 5.09 22.51
C ASN A 163 -31.69 6.06 21.47
N SER A 164 -32.84 5.80 20.83
CA SER A 164 -33.37 6.73 19.82
C SER A 164 -33.91 8.04 20.42
N ARG A 165 -34.42 8.02 21.67
CA ARG A 165 -34.86 9.23 22.37
C ARG A 165 -33.72 10.21 22.58
N ARG A 166 -32.49 9.75 22.83
CA ARG A 166 -31.32 10.62 23.05
C ARG A 166 -30.83 11.28 21.76
N VAL A 167 -30.92 10.58 20.63
CA VAL A 167 -30.53 11.13 19.32
C VAL A 167 -31.54 12.19 18.85
N ILE A 168 -32.85 11.93 19.04
CA ILE A 168 -33.90 12.89 18.69
C ILE A 168 -33.80 14.16 19.56
N THR A 169 -33.53 14.03 20.86
CA THR A 169 -33.34 15.20 21.73
C THR A 169 -32.09 16.01 21.36
N ALA A 170 -31.00 15.37 20.95
CA ALA A 170 -29.79 16.07 20.52
C ALA A 170 -30.00 16.83 19.20
N ALA A 171 -30.69 16.22 18.23
CA ALA A 171 -31.04 16.88 16.98
C ALA A 171 -31.99 18.07 17.19
N ALA A 172 -33.00 17.92 18.05
CA ALA A 172 -33.92 19.01 18.40
C ALA A 172 -33.22 20.19 19.10
N ALA A 173 -32.29 19.90 20.01
CA ALA A 173 -31.50 20.94 20.68
C ALA A 173 -30.62 21.73 19.71
N PHE A 174 -30.04 21.05 18.71
CA PHE A 174 -29.23 21.71 17.68
C PHE A 174 -30.06 22.63 16.77
N VAL A 175 -31.24 22.17 16.35
CA VAL A 175 -32.17 23.00 15.54
C VAL A 175 -32.65 24.21 16.34
N ALA A 176 -32.95 24.05 17.62
CA ALA A 176 -33.32 25.17 18.50
C ALA A 176 -32.18 26.20 18.63
N LEU A 177 -30.93 25.73 18.78
CA LEU A 177 -29.76 26.62 18.86
C LEU A 177 -29.61 27.45 17.58
N LEU A 178 -29.73 26.82 16.41
CA LEU A 178 -29.66 27.51 15.11
C LEU A 178 -30.78 28.54 14.94
N ALA A 179 -32.01 28.20 15.36
CA ALA A 179 -33.14 29.11 15.30
C ALA A 179 -32.93 30.34 16.20
N VAL A 180 -32.41 30.15 17.42
CA VAL A 180 -32.08 31.25 18.35
C VAL A 180 -30.98 32.14 17.78
N SER A 181 -29.91 31.56 17.24
CA SER A 181 -28.83 32.33 16.62
C SER A 181 -29.30 33.13 15.39
N GLY A 182 -30.17 32.53 14.56
CA GLY A 182 -30.77 33.22 13.41
C GLY A 182 -31.70 34.38 13.82
N ALA A 183 -32.51 34.18 14.86
CA ALA A 183 -33.39 35.21 15.40
C ALA A 183 -32.60 36.37 16.02
N ALA A 184 -31.54 36.09 16.78
CA ALA A 184 -30.67 37.11 17.36
C ALA A 184 -29.96 37.95 16.28
N ALA A 185 -29.45 37.32 15.23
CA ALA A 185 -28.83 38.03 14.10
C ALA A 185 -29.84 38.93 13.36
N ARG A 186 -31.09 38.47 13.20
CA ARG A 186 -32.16 39.26 12.58
C ARG A 186 -32.57 40.45 13.45
N TYR A 187 -32.70 40.24 14.76
CA TYR A 187 -33.04 41.29 15.72
C TYR A 187 -31.99 42.42 15.76
N LEU A 188 -30.71 42.04 15.82
CA LEU A 188 -29.60 42.99 15.80
C LEU A 188 -29.58 43.85 14.52
N ARG A 189 -29.91 43.26 13.36
CA ARG A 189 -30.06 44.04 12.11
C ARG A 189 -31.26 44.99 12.14
N SER A 190 -32.39 44.59 12.71
CA SER A 190 -33.59 45.44 12.77
C SER A 190 -33.48 46.57 13.79
N ALA A 191 -32.67 46.41 14.84
CA ALA A 191 -32.51 47.40 15.91
C ALA A 191 -31.55 48.56 15.55
N GLY A 192 -30.97 48.56 14.34
CA GLY A 192 -30.07 49.63 13.88
C GLY A 192 -28.77 49.75 14.68
N MET A 193 -28.39 48.72 15.45
CA MET A 193 -27.14 48.74 16.22
C MET A 193 -25.97 48.55 15.25
N PRO A 194 -25.00 49.49 15.17
CA PRO A 194 -23.80 49.31 14.37
C PRO A 194 -23.00 48.17 15.00
N ALA A 195 -22.79 47.09 14.24
CA ALA A 195 -21.94 46.00 14.67
C ALA A 195 -20.49 46.50 14.72
N GLU A 196 -19.98 46.83 15.91
CA GLU A 196 -18.55 47.02 16.12
C GLU A 196 -17.81 45.73 15.71
N GLY A 197 -17.13 45.78 14.56
CA GLY A 197 -16.61 44.61 13.86
C GLY A 197 -15.60 43.74 14.64
N GLN A 198 -15.12 44.19 15.81
CA GLN A 198 -14.15 43.45 16.61
C GLN A 198 -14.79 42.48 17.62
N THR A 199 -16.01 42.74 18.11
CA THR A 199 -16.69 41.84 19.06
C THR A 199 -17.36 40.68 18.34
N PHE A 200 -17.87 40.91 17.12
CA PHE A 200 -18.48 39.87 16.30
C PHE A 200 -17.48 38.80 15.84
N ALA A 201 -16.25 39.21 15.49
CA ALA A 201 -15.20 38.30 15.06
C ALA A 201 -14.79 37.31 16.17
N ARG A 202 -14.68 37.77 17.42
CA ARG A 202 -14.35 36.89 18.56
C ARG A 202 -15.51 35.98 18.93
N ALA A 203 -16.75 36.46 18.85
CA ALA A 203 -17.93 35.64 19.09
C ALA A 203 -18.12 34.55 18.02
N SER A 204 -17.83 34.85 16.75
CA SER A 204 -17.88 33.88 15.65
C SER A 204 -16.79 32.81 15.74
N VAL A 205 -15.59 33.17 16.21
CA VAL A 205 -14.50 32.20 16.41
C VAL A 205 -14.81 31.26 17.59
N ALA A 206 -15.31 31.80 18.70
CA ALA A 206 -15.68 30.98 19.86
C ALA A 206 -16.86 30.02 19.58
N THR A 207 -17.82 30.43 18.73
CA THR A 207 -18.91 29.54 18.29
C THR A 207 -18.45 28.52 17.26
N ALA A 208 -17.52 28.87 16.36
CA ALA A 208 -16.92 27.92 15.43
C ALA A 208 -16.10 26.83 16.18
N ASP A 209 -15.36 27.20 17.22
CA ASP A 209 -14.60 26.24 18.05
C ASP A 209 -15.54 25.32 18.85
N ALA A 210 -16.63 25.84 19.40
CA ALA A 210 -17.62 25.04 20.12
C ALA A 210 -18.37 24.07 19.19
N VAL A 211 -18.75 24.51 17.99
CA VAL A 211 -19.37 23.65 16.97
C VAL A 211 -18.36 22.61 16.46
N GLY A 212 -17.10 23.00 16.25
CA GLY A 212 -16.00 22.10 15.88
C GLY A 212 -15.77 21.01 16.91
N ALA A 213 -15.76 21.34 18.21
CA ALA A 213 -15.62 20.37 19.29
C ALA A 213 -16.79 19.38 19.35
N VAL A 214 -18.02 19.83 19.11
CA VAL A 214 -19.22 18.97 19.09
C VAL A 214 -19.26 18.07 17.85
N VAL A 215 -18.86 18.57 16.68
CA VAL A 215 -18.76 17.77 15.45
C VAL A 215 -17.64 16.73 15.56
N LEU A 216 -16.50 17.08 16.16
CA LEU A 216 -15.39 16.15 16.39
C LEU A 216 -15.75 15.06 17.42
N ALA A 217 -16.49 15.43 18.47
CA ALA A 217 -17.04 14.46 19.44
C ALA A 217 -18.10 13.55 18.80
N GLY A 218 -18.92 14.06 17.89
CA GLY A 218 -19.90 13.29 17.11
C GLY A 218 -19.26 12.33 16.11
N ALA A 219 -18.21 12.76 15.40
CA ALA A 219 -17.44 11.92 14.47
C ALA A 219 -16.71 10.78 15.20
N SER A 220 -16.24 11.02 16.44
CA SER A 220 -15.59 10.01 17.27
C SER A 220 -16.57 8.93 17.77
N ALA A 221 -17.84 9.28 18.00
CA ALA A 221 -18.89 8.31 18.35
C ALA A 221 -19.32 7.44 17.15
N VAL A 222 -19.32 8.00 15.93
CA VAL A 222 -19.64 7.25 14.70
C VAL A 222 -18.51 6.30 14.32
N SER A 223 -17.24 6.73 14.45
CA SER A 223 -16.06 5.88 14.20
C SER A 223 -16.03 4.63 15.08
N ASN A 224 -16.40 4.76 16.37
CA ASN A 224 -16.50 3.62 17.30
C ASN A 224 -17.64 2.64 16.96
N SER A 225 -18.66 3.07 16.20
CA SER A 225 -19.78 2.21 15.80
C SER A 225 -19.59 1.50 14.46
N VAL A 226 -18.59 1.93 13.66
CA VAL A 226 -18.26 1.35 12.33
C VAL A 226 -17.16 0.29 12.41
N GLY A 227 -16.65 -0.03 13.61
CA GLY A 227 -15.82 -1.22 13.81
C GLY A 227 -14.43 -1.14 13.16
N LEU A 228 -13.81 0.04 13.11
CA LEU A 228 -12.37 0.17 12.90
C LEU A 228 -11.66 -0.24 14.20
N GLY A 229 -11.47 -1.55 14.34
CA GLY A 229 -10.96 -2.20 15.53
C GLY A 229 -9.60 -1.69 15.99
N ARG A 230 -9.51 -1.44 17.30
CA ARG A 230 -8.28 -1.43 18.07
C ARG A 230 -7.73 -2.86 18.06
N ILE A 231 -6.62 -3.10 17.35
CA ILE A 231 -5.92 -4.39 17.39
C ILE A 231 -5.21 -4.48 18.75
N VAL A 232 -5.84 -5.15 19.70
CA VAL A 232 -5.16 -5.74 20.85
C VAL A 232 -5.25 -7.25 20.63
N ALA A 233 -4.11 -7.88 20.39
CA ALA A 233 -4.00 -9.33 20.33
C ALA A 233 -4.45 -9.91 21.68
N LYS A 234 -5.41 -10.82 21.63
CA LYS A 234 -5.83 -11.63 22.76
C LYS A 234 -5.80 -13.07 22.28
N ASP A 235 -4.74 -13.78 22.65
CA ASP A 235 -4.71 -15.24 22.72
C ASP A 235 -3.74 -15.64 23.83
N GLU A 236 -4.30 -16.02 24.98
CA GLU A 236 -3.81 -17.10 25.82
C GLU A 236 -4.92 -17.42 26.84
N ALA A 237 -5.65 -18.51 26.61
CA ALA A 237 -6.22 -19.37 27.65
C ALA A 237 -7.11 -20.44 27.01
N ASP A 238 -6.52 -21.59 26.75
CA ASP A 238 -7.21 -22.87 26.83
C ASP A 238 -6.32 -23.81 27.66
N ALA A 239 -6.67 -24.00 28.94
CA ALA A 239 -6.33 -25.20 29.70
C ALA A 239 -7.09 -25.27 31.03
N ALA A 240 -7.78 -26.40 31.18
CA ALA A 240 -8.08 -27.13 32.41
C ALA A 240 -9.23 -26.66 33.33
N ALA A 241 -10.26 -27.50 33.32
CA ALA A 241 -11.35 -27.59 34.26
C ALA A 241 -10.92 -28.08 35.66
N VAL A 242 -11.51 -27.52 36.71
CA VAL A 242 -11.79 -28.15 38.03
C VAL A 242 -13.05 -27.47 38.64
N PRO A 243 -13.95 -28.17 39.36
CA PRO A 243 -15.32 -27.72 39.61
C PRO A 243 -15.57 -27.07 40.98
N ALA A 244 -16.73 -26.39 41.03
CA ALA A 244 -17.65 -26.18 42.15
C ALA A 244 -17.12 -25.74 43.54
N ALA A 245 -17.51 -24.52 43.95
CA ALA A 245 -17.87 -24.25 45.34
C ALA A 245 -18.85 -23.07 45.46
N SER A 246 -20.03 -23.39 45.99
CA SER A 246 -20.95 -22.64 46.84
C SER A 246 -21.13 -21.12 46.70
N SER A 247 -22.34 -20.80 46.25
CA SER A 247 -23.11 -19.62 46.66
C SER A 247 -23.30 -19.57 48.18
N LEU A 248 -22.96 -18.44 48.80
CA LEU A 248 -23.65 -17.95 49.99
C LEU A 248 -23.86 -16.44 49.88
N ALA A 249 -25.12 -16.07 50.06
CA ALA A 249 -25.63 -14.73 50.13
C ALA A 249 -25.05 -13.97 51.34
N SER A 250 -24.91 -12.65 51.20
CA SER A 250 -25.22 -11.75 52.30
C SER A 250 -25.68 -10.40 51.77
N ASP A 251 -26.90 -10.07 52.14
CA ASP A 251 -27.46 -8.73 52.15
C ASP A 251 -26.66 -7.83 53.10
N TYR A 252 -26.20 -6.67 52.63
CA TYR A 252 -25.89 -5.53 53.53
C TYR A 252 -26.21 -4.17 52.88
N ARG A 253 -27.46 -3.74 53.11
CA ARG A 253 -27.89 -2.46 53.68
C ARG A 253 -26.94 -1.22 53.56
N LYS A 254 -27.37 -0.28 52.70
CA LYS A 254 -27.51 1.19 52.83
C LYS A 254 -26.73 2.00 53.91
N LYS A 255 -26.21 3.17 53.46
CA LYS A 255 -25.57 4.35 54.14
C LYS A 255 -24.04 4.30 54.03
N GLY A 256 -23.30 5.31 53.56
CA GLY A 256 -23.50 6.76 53.55
C GLY A 256 -22.33 7.39 54.31
N GLY A 257 -21.49 8.19 53.65
CA GLY A 257 -20.58 9.13 54.32
C GLY A 257 -19.07 8.98 54.05
N ALA A 258 -18.48 10.14 53.75
CA ALA A 258 -17.12 10.59 54.03
C ALA A 258 -15.93 10.08 53.19
N GLN A 259 -15.38 11.04 52.44
CA GLN A 259 -14.02 11.08 51.91
C GLN A 259 -12.98 10.93 53.03
N ALA A 260 -11.96 10.10 52.81
CA ALA A 260 -10.67 10.22 53.47
C ALA A 260 -9.56 9.73 52.52
N ALA A 261 -8.62 10.63 52.26
CA ALA A 261 -7.45 10.39 51.44
C ALA A 261 -6.51 9.37 52.10
N VAL A 262 -6.13 8.33 51.36
CA VAL A 262 -5.00 7.45 51.74
C VAL A 262 -4.02 7.39 50.59
N ARG A 263 -2.83 7.87 50.93
CA ARG A 263 -1.61 7.99 50.14
C ARG A 263 -1.05 6.60 49.83
N ALA A 264 -1.13 6.17 48.58
CA ALA A 264 -0.51 4.93 48.12
C ALA A 264 0.97 5.15 47.77
N LYS A 265 1.80 4.24 48.28
CA LYS A 265 3.26 4.13 48.14
C LYS A 265 3.59 3.46 46.79
N PRO A 266 4.52 3.96 45.95
CA PRO A 266 4.83 3.32 44.69
C PRO A 266 5.70 2.07 44.91
N ALA A 267 5.22 0.93 44.38
CA ALA A 267 5.94 -0.33 44.31
C ALA A 267 6.98 -0.29 43.18
N GLY A 268 8.10 -0.97 43.42
CA GLY A 268 9.35 -0.84 42.67
C GLY A 268 9.30 -1.26 41.20
N ALA A 269 10.18 -0.63 40.44
CA ALA A 269 10.53 -0.97 39.07
C ALA A 269 11.15 -2.37 39.01
N ARG A 270 10.53 -3.29 38.26
CA ARG A 270 11.17 -4.52 37.80
C ARG A 270 12.21 -4.15 36.74
N ALA A 271 13.44 -4.61 36.96
CA ALA A 271 14.51 -4.57 35.97
C ALA A 271 14.08 -5.37 34.73
N VAL A 272 14.05 -4.69 33.58
CA VAL A 272 13.91 -5.33 32.27
C VAL A 272 15.28 -5.89 31.93
N GLU A 273 15.38 -7.21 31.93
CA GLU A 273 16.57 -7.95 31.52
C GLU A 273 16.81 -7.72 30.03
N SER A 274 17.88 -6.99 29.71
CA SER A 274 18.26 -6.63 28.35
C SER A 274 18.76 -7.86 27.60
N LEU A 275 18.01 -8.32 26.60
CA LEU A 275 18.49 -9.32 25.66
C LEU A 275 19.72 -8.80 24.89
N PRO A 276 20.74 -9.63 24.62
CA PRO A 276 21.92 -9.21 23.87
C PRO A 276 21.57 -8.84 22.41
N PRO A 277 22.28 -7.88 21.80
CA PRO A 277 22.07 -7.54 20.40
C PRO A 277 22.36 -8.75 19.50
N ARG A 278 21.40 -9.10 18.63
CA ARG A 278 21.61 -10.13 17.58
C ARG A 278 22.64 -9.62 16.57
N THR A 279 23.60 -10.48 16.23
CA THR A 279 24.66 -10.18 15.27
C THR A 279 24.22 -10.64 13.89
N MET A 280 24.22 -9.74 12.91
CA MET A 280 23.80 -10.05 11.54
C MET A 280 24.99 -10.43 10.66
N MET A 281 24.78 -11.36 9.73
CA MET A 281 25.78 -11.83 8.76
C MET A 281 25.24 -11.68 7.33
N ALA A 282 26.01 -11.07 6.45
CA ALA A 282 25.72 -11.10 5.02
C ALA A 282 26.49 -12.27 4.40
N TYR A 283 25.76 -13.22 3.80
CA TYR A 283 26.34 -14.42 3.21
C TYR A 283 26.57 -14.20 1.72
N GLU A 284 27.69 -14.73 1.26
CA GLU A 284 27.98 -14.84 -0.16
C GLU A 284 27.22 -16.04 -0.71
N VAL A 285 26.42 -15.82 -1.76
CA VAL A 285 25.68 -16.90 -2.41
C VAL A 285 26.68 -17.68 -3.26
N PRO A 286 26.89 -18.99 -3.05
CA PRO A 286 27.79 -19.77 -3.88
C PRO A 286 27.29 -19.81 -5.34
N ASP A 287 28.13 -19.38 -6.28
CA ASP A 287 27.80 -19.32 -7.71
C ASP A 287 27.75 -20.73 -8.33
N GLY A 288 26.61 -21.39 -8.21
CA GLY A 288 26.36 -22.73 -8.79
C GLY A 288 25.58 -22.73 -10.11
N ARG A 289 25.28 -21.57 -10.71
CA ARG A 289 24.46 -21.49 -11.94
C ARG A 289 25.07 -20.55 -12.98
N ALA A 290 25.94 -21.12 -13.81
CA ALA A 290 26.47 -20.46 -15.00
C ALA A 290 25.34 -20.17 -16.02
N SER A 291 25.06 -18.89 -16.26
CA SER A 291 24.24 -18.45 -17.39
C SER A 291 25.12 -18.45 -18.64
N MET A 292 25.00 -19.48 -19.49
CA MET A 292 25.64 -19.52 -20.79
C MET A 292 24.98 -18.51 -21.74
N THR A 293 25.65 -17.38 -22.00
CA THR A 293 25.36 -16.55 -23.18
C THR A 293 26.60 -16.57 -24.07
N ARG A 294 26.54 -17.38 -25.13
CA ARG A 294 27.59 -17.54 -26.13
C ARG A 294 27.45 -16.45 -27.18
N ALA A 295 28.35 -15.47 -27.19
CA ALA A 295 28.52 -14.52 -28.28
C ALA A 295 29.66 -14.97 -29.20
N LEU A 296 29.44 -14.94 -30.51
CA LEU A 296 30.40 -15.25 -31.55
C LEU A 296 30.31 -14.17 -32.63
N VAL A 297 31.45 -13.90 -33.28
CA VAL A 297 31.72 -13.08 -34.49
C VAL A 297 32.34 -11.71 -34.14
N ARG A 298 33.42 -11.19 -34.75
CA ARG A 298 34.61 -11.63 -35.55
C ARG A 298 35.42 -10.31 -35.75
N PRO A 299 36.76 -10.30 -35.86
CA PRO A 299 37.53 -9.05 -35.91
C PRO A 299 37.68 -8.50 -37.34
N ALA A 300 37.74 -7.17 -37.45
CA ALA A 300 38.36 -6.47 -38.57
C ALA A 300 39.14 -5.26 -38.02
N GLU A 301 40.36 -5.11 -38.51
CA GLU A 301 41.43 -4.24 -38.06
C GLU A 301 41.36 -2.82 -38.67
N THR A 302 41.85 -1.85 -37.86
CA THR A 302 42.64 -0.65 -38.20
C THR A 302 41.95 0.56 -38.88
N ILE A 303 41.87 1.71 -38.19
CA ILE A 303 42.83 2.84 -38.26
C ILE A 303 42.59 3.79 -37.06
N GLU A 304 43.70 4.27 -36.49
CA GLU A 304 43.84 5.23 -35.39
C GLU A 304 43.20 6.59 -35.65
N ALA A 305 42.39 7.04 -34.69
CA ALA A 305 42.22 8.46 -34.38
C ALA A 305 42.06 8.55 -32.86
N PHE A 306 42.86 9.40 -32.21
CA PHE A 306 42.81 9.71 -30.77
C PHE A 306 41.50 10.43 -30.43
N ALA A 307 40.39 9.69 -30.45
CA ALA A 307 39.23 9.96 -29.63
C ALA A 307 39.51 9.30 -28.29
N VAL A 308 39.39 10.05 -27.19
CA VAL A 308 39.19 9.46 -25.87
C VAL A 308 37.83 8.78 -25.93
N ALA A 309 37.78 7.60 -26.56
CA ALA A 309 36.64 6.73 -26.54
C ALA A 309 36.35 6.49 -25.06
N SER A 310 35.15 6.88 -24.65
CA SER A 310 34.53 6.39 -23.44
C SER A 310 34.45 4.88 -23.58
N ILE A 311 35.54 4.16 -23.25
CA ILE A 311 35.52 2.72 -23.09
C ILE A 311 34.66 2.51 -21.86
N ASP A 312 33.38 2.23 -22.09
CA ASP A 312 32.51 1.77 -21.02
C ASP A 312 33.22 0.57 -20.37
N PRO A 313 33.70 0.70 -19.12
CA PRO A 313 34.59 -0.28 -18.55
C PRO A 313 33.80 -1.59 -18.38
N VAL A 314 34.33 -2.65 -18.99
CA VAL A 314 33.76 -4.00 -18.99
C VAL A 314 33.43 -4.41 -17.56
N VAL A 315 32.17 -4.78 -17.32
CA VAL A 315 31.68 -5.28 -16.04
C VAL A 315 31.76 -6.80 -16.02
N TYR A 316 32.52 -7.35 -15.09
CA TYR A 316 32.69 -8.80 -14.95
C TYR A 316 31.59 -9.42 -14.09
N ALA A 317 31.10 -10.58 -14.50
CA ALA A 317 30.20 -11.40 -13.71
C ALA A 317 30.96 -12.13 -12.57
N PRO A 318 30.26 -12.58 -11.52
CA PRO A 318 30.84 -13.51 -10.55
C PRO A 318 31.37 -14.77 -11.26
N GLY A 319 32.55 -15.25 -10.83
CA GLY A 319 33.15 -16.49 -11.37
C GLY A 319 33.72 -16.38 -12.80
N ALA A 320 33.88 -15.18 -13.35
CA ALA A 320 34.54 -15.01 -14.65
C ALA A 320 36.02 -15.48 -14.58
N ASP A 321 36.48 -16.17 -15.64
CA ASP A 321 37.83 -16.73 -15.69
C ASP A 321 38.91 -15.65 -15.49
N GLY A 322 39.83 -15.91 -14.56
CA GLY A 322 40.94 -15.00 -14.23
C GLY A 322 40.53 -13.78 -13.39
N VAL A 323 39.28 -13.68 -12.94
CA VAL A 323 38.81 -12.59 -12.07
C VAL A 323 38.73 -13.07 -10.62
N SER A 324 39.54 -12.48 -9.74
CA SER A 324 39.41 -12.62 -8.30
C SER A 324 38.20 -11.83 -7.79
N PRO A 325 37.30 -12.43 -6.99
CA PRO A 325 36.08 -11.76 -6.54
C PRO A 325 36.37 -10.64 -5.53
N PRO A 326 35.48 -9.64 -5.42
CA PRO A 326 35.65 -8.55 -4.47
C PRO A 326 35.39 -9.04 -3.03
N VAL A 327 36.26 -8.63 -2.11
CA VAL A 327 36.21 -9.03 -0.69
C VAL A 327 35.69 -7.86 0.14
N ALA A 328 34.66 -8.05 0.95
CA ALA A 328 34.08 -6.93 1.69
C ALA A 328 34.95 -6.52 2.89
N LEU A 329 35.21 -5.23 3.02
CA LEU A 329 35.97 -4.64 4.13
C LEU A 329 35.05 -4.16 5.26
N ARG A 330 33.90 -3.56 4.90
CA ARG A 330 32.96 -3.01 5.90
C ARG A 330 31.53 -3.37 5.52
N ARG A 331 30.91 -4.26 6.31
CA ARG A 331 29.52 -4.72 6.17
C ARG A 331 28.70 -4.31 7.39
N GLN A 332 28.49 -3.01 7.59
CA GLN A 332 27.59 -2.55 8.64
C GLN A 332 26.20 -2.33 8.04
N LEU A 333 25.22 -3.07 8.57
CA LEU A 333 23.81 -2.86 8.30
C LEU A 333 23.19 -2.14 9.51
N PRO A 334 22.21 -1.26 9.28
CA PRO A 334 21.43 -0.69 10.39
C PRO A 334 20.73 -1.82 11.16
N PRO A 335 20.62 -1.72 12.49
CA PRO A 335 19.91 -2.70 13.30
C PRO A 335 18.46 -2.80 12.83
N LEU A 336 17.94 -4.03 12.82
CA LEU A 336 16.59 -4.27 12.33
C LEU A 336 15.53 -4.10 13.42
N PRO A 337 14.30 -3.75 13.03
CA PRO A 337 13.16 -3.92 13.90
C PRO A 337 13.03 -5.39 14.33
N PRO A 338 12.61 -5.69 15.57
CA PRO A 338 12.54 -7.06 16.10
C PRO A 338 11.49 -7.98 15.42
N ALA A 339 10.71 -7.46 14.48
CA ALA A 339 9.57 -8.15 13.86
C ALA A 339 9.85 -8.74 12.46
N VAL A 340 11.10 -8.74 11.98
CA VAL A 340 11.44 -9.23 10.62
C VAL A 340 11.65 -10.74 10.65
N ALA A 341 10.91 -11.48 9.83
CA ALA A 341 11.01 -12.93 9.78
C ALA A 341 12.21 -13.35 8.91
N PRO A 342 12.86 -14.50 9.19
CA PRO A 342 13.90 -15.04 8.32
C PRO A 342 13.44 -15.36 6.90
N ALA A 343 12.13 -15.47 6.63
CA ALA A 343 11.61 -15.66 5.27
C ALA A 343 11.69 -14.37 4.43
N ASP A 344 11.86 -13.21 5.07
CA ASP A 344 11.93 -11.89 4.42
C ASP A 344 13.35 -11.59 3.88
N LEU A 345 14.13 -12.62 3.52
CA LEU A 345 15.50 -12.44 3.04
C LEU A 345 15.51 -11.64 1.75
N VAL A 346 16.42 -10.68 1.71
CA VAL A 346 16.56 -9.78 0.58
C VAL A 346 17.82 -10.16 -0.18
N GLN A 347 17.66 -10.56 -1.43
CA GLN A 347 18.77 -10.72 -2.35
C GLN A 347 19.06 -9.39 -3.03
N ILE A 348 20.32 -8.93 -2.95
CA ILE A 348 20.77 -7.65 -3.50
C ILE A 348 21.91 -7.91 -4.49
N GLU A 349 21.78 -7.38 -5.69
CA GLU A 349 22.85 -7.30 -6.68
C GLU A 349 23.59 -5.98 -6.51
N LEU A 350 24.92 -6.04 -6.42
CA LEU A 350 25.82 -4.90 -6.29
C LEU A 350 26.69 -4.79 -7.54
N LEU A 351 26.93 -3.56 -8.00
CA LEU A 351 27.99 -3.23 -8.93
C LEU A 351 29.11 -2.55 -8.15
N ILE A 352 30.27 -3.21 -8.08
CA ILE A 352 31.43 -2.76 -7.33
C ILE A 352 32.46 -2.18 -8.31
N ALA A 353 32.92 -0.98 -8.03
CA ALA A 353 33.90 -0.25 -8.81
C ALA A 353 35.34 -0.76 -8.61
N GLN A 354 36.25 -0.27 -9.45
CA GLN A 354 37.68 -0.56 -9.39
C GLN A 354 38.35 -0.04 -8.10
N ASP A 355 37.75 0.95 -7.43
CA ASP A 355 38.21 1.45 -6.13
C ASP A 355 37.58 0.70 -4.94
N GLY A 356 36.72 -0.30 -5.22
CA GLY A 356 36.00 -1.06 -4.21
C GLY A 356 34.76 -0.36 -3.62
N SER A 357 34.35 0.78 -4.16
CA SER A 357 33.06 1.41 -3.82
C SER A 357 31.88 0.72 -4.53
N VAL A 358 30.67 0.87 -4.00
CA VAL A 358 29.45 0.37 -4.63
C VAL A 358 28.87 1.47 -5.53
N GLU A 359 28.94 1.30 -6.86
CA GLU A 359 28.38 2.22 -7.84
C GLU A 359 26.86 2.13 -7.92
N SER A 360 26.33 0.90 -7.90
CA SER A 360 24.88 0.67 -7.92
C SER A 360 24.50 -0.56 -7.11
N ALA A 361 23.25 -0.56 -6.61
CA ALA A 361 22.67 -1.67 -5.89
C ALA A 361 21.23 -1.86 -6.36
N ARG A 362 20.82 -3.10 -6.59
CA ARG A 362 19.50 -3.47 -7.08
C ARG A 362 18.93 -4.63 -6.26
N LEU A 363 17.66 -4.51 -5.87
CA LEU A 363 16.90 -5.60 -5.27
C LEU A 363 16.59 -6.67 -6.33
N LEU A 364 16.90 -7.94 -6.02
CA LEU A 364 16.52 -9.10 -6.84
C LEU A 364 15.24 -9.77 -6.32
N SER A 365 14.94 -9.68 -5.02
CA SER A 365 13.67 -10.16 -4.44
C SER A 365 12.48 -9.30 -4.89
N PRO A 366 11.23 -9.83 -4.87
CA PRO A 366 10.01 -9.08 -5.19
C PRO A 366 9.95 -7.75 -4.40
N ARG A 367 9.70 -6.65 -5.11
CA ARG A 367 9.68 -5.31 -4.52
C ARG A 367 8.38 -5.13 -3.73
N GLY A 368 8.48 -4.80 -2.44
CA GLY A 368 7.30 -4.56 -1.61
C GLY A 368 7.57 -4.24 -0.14
N HIS A 369 8.78 -4.49 0.37
CA HIS A 369 9.10 -4.22 1.77
C HIS A 369 9.88 -2.92 1.94
N VAL A 370 9.43 -2.08 2.88
CA VAL A 370 10.11 -0.84 3.34
C VAL A 370 11.58 -1.10 3.69
N LEU A 371 11.89 -2.31 4.17
CA LEU A 371 13.23 -2.78 4.48
C LEU A 371 14.17 -2.79 3.27
N GLY A 372 13.66 -3.05 2.07
CA GLY A 372 14.46 -3.08 0.84
C GLY A 372 15.14 -1.73 0.56
N GLY A 373 14.40 -0.63 0.71
CA GLY A 373 14.97 0.72 0.55
C GLY A 373 16.04 1.05 1.60
N MET A 374 15.82 0.62 2.85
CA MET A 374 16.79 0.77 3.93
C MET A 374 18.08 -0.02 3.65
N PHE A 375 17.96 -1.28 3.23
CA PHE A 375 19.12 -2.11 2.90
C PHE A 375 19.89 -1.58 1.70
N LEU A 376 19.21 -1.15 0.63
CA LEU A 376 19.85 -0.53 -0.53
C LEU A 376 20.65 0.71 -0.14
N SER A 377 20.17 1.50 0.82
CA SER A 377 20.88 2.67 1.32
C SER A 377 22.11 2.29 2.15
N ALA A 378 22.02 1.23 2.96
CA ALA A 378 23.12 0.74 3.78
C ALA A 378 24.24 0.10 2.93
N VAL A 379 23.91 -0.70 1.91
CA VAL A 379 24.92 -1.34 1.06
C VAL A 379 25.67 -0.34 0.18
N LYS A 380 25.07 0.80 -0.17
CA LYS A 380 25.74 1.86 -0.94
C LYS A 380 26.95 2.46 -0.24
N VAL A 381 27.01 2.41 1.09
CA VAL A 381 28.17 2.90 1.86
C VAL A 381 29.20 1.82 2.17
N TRP A 382 28.98 0.59 1.70
CA TRP A 382 29.95 -0.50 1.90
C TRP A 382 31.22 -0.28 1.08
N LYS A 383 32.31 -0.84 1.57
CA LYS A 383 33.62 -0.84 0.92
C LYS A 383 34.11 -2.26 0.74
N PHE A 384 34.73 -2.51 -0.39
CA PHE A 384 35.29 -3.79 -0.79
C PHE A 384 36.77 -3.60 -1.16
N LEU A 385 37.56 -4.66 -1.05
CA LEU A 385 38.73 -4.83 -1.90
C LEU A 385 38.19 -5.13 -3.31
N PRO A 386 38.60 -4.35 -4.33
CA PRO A 386 38.06 -4.50 -5.67
C PRO A 386 38.37 -5.88 -6.23
N ALA A 387 37.53 -6.33 -7.16
CA ALA A 387 37.84 -7.51 -7.96
C ALA A 387 39.09 -7.22 -8.79
N THR A 388 39.96 -8.19 -8.97
CA THR A 388 41.17 -8.04 -9.80
C THR A 388 41.19 -9.06 -10.91
N ARG A 389 41.58 -8.64 -12.12
CA ARG A 389 41.89 -9.54 -13.23
C ARG A 389 43.36 -9.35 -13.56
N ASP A 390 44.15 -10.41 -13.46
CA ASP A 390 45.61 -10.35 -13.68
C ASP A 390 46.29 -9.27 -12.81
N GLY A 391 45.80 -9.07 -11.58
CA GLY A 391 46.29 -8.06 -10.64
C GLY A 391 45.74 -6.64 -10.85
N VAL A 392 45.01 -6.38 -11.94
CA VAL A 392 44.42 -5.06 -12.23
C VAL A 392 42.99 -4.97 -11.68
N PRO A 393 42.63 -3.94 -10.91
CA PRO A 393 41.26 -3.74 -10.43
C PRO A 393 40.25 -3.60 -11.57
N VAL A 394 39.14 -4.31 -11.49
CA VAL A 394 38.07 -4.31 -12.50
C VAL A 394 36.69 -4.11 -11.86
N ARG A 395 35.73 -3.59 -12.64
CA ARG A 395 34.34 -3.52 -12.20
C ARG A 395 33.75 -4.93 -12.13
N ASN A 396 33.06 -5.25 -11.04
CA ASN A 396 32.47 -6.57 -10.84
C ASN A 396 31.04 -6.47 -10.31
N ARG A 397 30.19 -7.36 -10.81
CA ARG A 397 28.83 -7.54 -10.32
C ARG A 397 28.84 -8.67 -9.28
N LYS A 398 28.24 -8.46 -8.11
CA LYS A 398 28.17 -9.45 -7.02
C LYS A 398 26.77 -9.51 -6.42
N ALA A 399 26.22 -10.72 -6.25
CA ALA A 399 24.96 -10.93 -5.53
C ALA A 399 25.24 -11.28 -4.07
N ILE A 400 24.51 -10.66 -3.15
CA ILE A 400 24.56 -10.97 -1.72
C ILE A 400 23.18 -11.36 -1.22
N LEU A 401 23.14 -12.28 -0.27
CA LEU A 401 21.95 -12.59 0.51
C LEU A 401 22.09 -11.94 1.88
N VAL A 402 21.18 -11.03 2.19
CA VAL A 402 21.10 -10.43 3.51
C VAL A 402 20.19 -11.32 4.36
N SER A 403 20.77 -12.01 5.34
CA SER A 403 20.02 -12.81 6.31
C SER A 403 20.32 -12.42 7.74
N PHE A 404 19.45 -12.89 8.63
CA PHE A 404 19.40 -12.55 10.03
C PHE A 404 19.53 -13.85 10.82
N GLU A 405 20.47 -13.89 11.76
CA GLU A 405 20.55 -14.93 12.79
C GLU A 405 20.00 -14.41 14.12
#